data_AF-A0A499UMG6-F1
#
_entry.id   AF-A0A499UMG6-F1
#
_cell.length_a   1.000
_cell.length_b   1.000
_cell.length_c   1.000
_cell.angle_alpha   90.00
_cell.angle_beta   90.00
_cell.angle_gamma   90.00
#
_symmetry.space_group_name_H-M   'P 1'
#
loop_
_entity.id
_entity.type
_entity.pdbx_description
1 polymer ?
#
loop_
_entity_poly.entity_id
_entity_poly.type
_entity_poly.pdbx_seq_one_letter_code
_entity_poly.pdbx_strand_id
1 'polypeptide(L)'
;MPSQRKRNPNGAGTISKRKDGRYHGRAYVITASGIRKRKSVYGETWDEVHRKLIDLQSQDQKGVPLPDTDSTLGEYLAYWLAEEVAPNRRPKTYQGYESVVRVHLVPGLGGKKLRDLRAQEVRVWLNRVREECQCCKHGWDKEREKPQCCAVRRCCERKLSARMVQSIHAVLRNALEHAVREELIMRNVAKLVKTPAPSYRTGKGLSPAQAKLVLKELRDHRLHALYVLALLLGMRRGELLGLRWSAVDLERGTLTVLTNLQRVGGELRLVLPKTRSSERTIPLPLAVSALRAHQERQAQERAAAGMAWQENGLVFPSRIGTPYEPDNLRRSWDPVRKRLGLDLRFHDLRHTCITLLLDLGVPVHVVQQIAGHSDHGVTMQVYAHASLDEQRKALGRLEDRLA
;
A
#
# COMPACT_ATOMS: atom_id res chain seq x y z
N MET A 1 -33.62 -44.04 54.55
CA MET A 1 -32.68 -42.93 54.26
C MET A 1 -32.84 -42.53 52.79
N PRO A 2 -33.47 -41.39 52.46
CA PRO A 2 -33.56 -40.97 51.06
C PRO A 2 -32.16 -40.61 50.55
N SER A 3 -31.74 -41.21 49.43
CA SER A 3 -30.40 -40.97 48.86
C SER A 3 -30.26 -39.48 48.54
N GLN A 4 -29.35 -38.78 49.22
CA GLN A 4 -28.99 -37.42 48.84
C GLN A 4 -28.50 -37.45 47.38
N ARG A 5 -29.30 -36.89 46.46
CA ARG A 5 -28.86 -36.64 45.08
C ARG A 5 -27.60 -35.79 45.16
N LYS A 6 -26.44 -36.37 44.85
CA LYS A 6 -25.17 -35.63 44.71
C LYS A 6 -25.41 -34.50 43.71
N ARG A 7 -25.47 -33.26 44.22
CA ARG A 7 -25.50 -32.07 43.36
C ARG A 7 -24.14 -31.99 42.66
N ASN A 8 -24.15 -31.78 41.35
CA ASN A 8 -22.94 -31.52 40.61
C ASN A 8 -22.21 -30.30 41.23
N PRO A 9 -20.86 -30.31 41.27
CA PRO A 9 -20.08 -29.17 41.74
C PRO A 9 -20.48 -27.89 41.01
N ASN A 10 -20.48 -26.75 41.71
CA ASN A 10 -20.79 -25.45 41.11
C ASN A 10 -19.86 -25.19 39.91
N GLY A 11 -20.42 -25.06 38.71
CA GLY A 11 -19.67 -24.85 37.46
C GLY A 11 -19.38 -26.11 36.64
N ALA A 12 -19.67 -27.32 37.14
CA ALA A 12 -19.45 -28.59 36.42
C ALA A 12 -20.34 -28.77 35.17
N GLY A 13 -21.31 -27.88 34.98
CA GLY A 13 -22.24 -27.90 33.86
C GLY A 13 -23.37 -28.91 34.02
N THR A 14 -24.38 -28.82 33.15
CA THR A 14 -25.56 -29.69 33.17
C THR A 14 -25.80 -30.26 31.78
N ILE A 15 -25.92 -31.58 31.67
CA ILE A 15 -26.33 -32.28 30.44
C ILE A 15 -27.78 -32.71 30.60
N SER A 16 -28.63 -32.39 29.65
CA SER A 16 -30.02 -32.86 29.63
C SER A 16 -30.49 -33.19 28.22
N LYS A 17 -31.36 -34.19 28.14
CA LYS A 17 -31.98 -34.65 26.89
C LYS A 17 -33.12 -33.70 26.50
N ARG A 18 -33.13 -33.27 25.24
CA ARG A 18 -34.16 -32.39 24.67
C ARG A 18 -35.36 -33.20 24.18
N LYS A 19 -36.48 -32.52 23.94
CA LYS A 19 -37.71 -33.09 23.36
C LYS A 19 -37.50 -33.67 21.95
N ASP A 20 -36.48 -33.21 21.23
CA ASP A 20 -36.10 -33.66 19.88
C ASP A 20 -35.15 -34.88 19.87
N GLY A 21 -34.91 -35.50 21.04
CA GLY A 21 -34.05 -36.68 21.17
C GLY A 21 -32.55 -36.38 21.31
N ARG A 22 -32.09 -35.15 21.00
CA ARG A 22 -30.68 -34.74 21.14
C ARG A 22 -30.32 -34.40 22.58
N TYR A 23 -29.04 -34.48 22.92
CA TYR A 23 -28.51 -34.01 24.20
C TYR A 23 -28.01 -32.57 24.08
N HIS A 24 -28.16 -31.79 25.15
CA HIS A 24 -27.50 -30.50 25.26
C HIS A 24 -26.82 -30.33 26.62
N GLY A 25 -25.62 -29.77 26.58
CA GLY A 25 -24.78 -29.47 27.73
C GLY A 25 -24.64 -27.96 27.90
N ARG A 26 -24.59 -27.47 29.14
CA ARG A 26 -24.33 -26.05 29.44
C ARG A 26 -23.21 -25.91 30.46
N ALA A 27 -22.24 -25.04 30.20
CA ALA A 27 -21.21 -24.65 31.16
C ALA A 27 -20.97 -23.13 31.13
N TYR A 28 -20.48 -22.59 32.25
CA TYR A 28 -20.00 -21.21 32.31
C TYR A 28 -18.55 -21.16 31.86
N VAL A 29 -18.22 -20.16 31.05
CA VAL A 29 -16.87 -19.87 30.56
C VAL A 29 -16.60 -18.39 30.73
N ILE A 30 -15.35 -18.02 30.99
CA ILE A 30 -14.88 -16.64 31.00
C ILE A 30 -14.50 -16.27 29.58
N THR A 31 -15.09 -15.19 29.07
CA THR A 31 -14.74 -14.63 27.76
C THR A 31 -13.44 -13.84 27.85
N ALA A 32 -12.85 -13.52 26.70
CA ALA A 32 -11.73 -12.59 26.59
C ALA A 32 -11.98 -11.25 27.30
N SER A 33 -13.20 -10.75 27.21
CA SER A 33 -13.67 -9.53 27.92
C SER A 33 -13.80 -9.68 29.45
N GLY A 34 -13.43 -10.83 30.03
CA GLY A 34 -13.55 -11.12 31.47
C GLY A 34 -14.98 -11.43 31.94
N ILE A 35 -15.95 -11.53 31.02
CA ILE A 35 -17.36 -11.75 31.35
C ILE A 35 -17.66 -13.25 31.46
N ARG A 36 -18.37 -13.64 32.52
CA ARG A 36 -18.81 -15.03 32.72
C ARG A 36 -20.06 -15.32 31.88
N LYS A 37 -19.92 -16.05 30.78
CA LYS A 37 -21.01 -16.37 29.83
C LYS A 37 -21.37 -17.86 29.89
N ARG A 38 -22.66 -18.19 29.81
CA ARG A 38 -23.13 -19.59 29.76
C ARG A 38 -23.21 -20.07 28.31
N LYS A 39 -22.36 -21.02 27.91
CA LYS A 39 -22.35 -21.58 26.55
C LYS A 39 -23.03 -22.94 26.53
N SER A 40 -23.75 -23.22 25.44
CA SER A 40 -24.44 -24.50 25.21
C SER A 40 -23.72 -25.31 24.14
N VAL A 41 -23.59 -26.61 24.35
CA VAL A 41 -23.09 -27.60 23.37
C VAL A 41 -24.20 -28.61 23.09
N TYR A 42 -24.22 -29.17 21.88
CA TYR A 42 -25.26 -30.11 21.42
C TYR A 42 -24.61 -31.35 20.81
N GLY A 43 -25.31 -32.48 20.87
CA GLY A 43 -24.86 -33.76 20.31
C GLY A 43 -25.99 -34.79 20.29
N GLU A 44 -25.77 -35.89 19.59
CA GLU A 44 -26.75 -36.98 19.45
C GLU A 44 -26.67 -37.96 20.62
N THR A 45 -25.50 -38.07 21.24
CA THR A 45 -25.27 -38.93 22.42
C THR A 45 -24.84 -38.12 23.64
N TRP A 46 -25.06 -38.68 24.82
CA TRP A 46 -24.61 -38.08 26.08
C TRP A 46 -23.08 -37.95 26.10
N ASP A 47 -22.35 -38.98 25.66
CA ASP A 47 -20.87 -39.01 25.65
C ASP A 47 -20.24 -37.97 24.72
N GLU A 48 -20.89 -37.69 23.58
CA GLU A 48 -20.47 -36.62 22.68
C GLU A 48 -20.60 -35.25 23.34
N VAL A 49 -21.72 -35.00 24.00
CA VAL A 49 -21.97 -33.74 24.73
C VAL A 49 -21.05 -33.62 25.95
N HIS A 50 -20.77 -34.72 26.63
CA HIS A 50 -19.86 -34.76 27.78
C HIS A 50 -18.43 -34.43 27.37
N ARG A 51 -17.90 -35.03 26.29
CA ARG A 51 -16.58 -34.67 25.74
C ARG A 51 -16.51 -33.18 25.36
N LYS A 52 -17.54 -32.68 24.66
CA LYS A 52 -17.63 -31.26 24.29
C LYS A 52 -17.65 -30.32 25.51
N LEU A 53 -18.23 -30.75 26.63
CA LEU A 53 -18.24 -30.00 27.90
C LEU A 53 -16.87 -30.02 28.58
N ILE A 54 -16.21 -31.18 28.64
CA ILE A 54 -14.87 -31.32 29.21
C ILE A 54 -13.88 -30.45 28.44
N ASP A 55 -13.91 -30.48 27.11
CA ASP A 55 -13.04 -29.64 26.28
C ASP A 55 -13.27 -28.15 26.53
N LEU A 56 -14.54 -27.75 26.67
CA LEU A 56 -14.92 -26.36 26.93
C LEU A 56 -14.44 -25.90 28.32
N GLN A 57 -14.53 -26.75 29.34
CA GLN A 57 -14.03 -26.46 30.69
C GLN A 57 -12.50 -26.51 30.77
N SER A 58 -11.86 -27.41 30.02
CA SER A 58 -10.38 -27.47 29.95
C SER A 58 -9.79 -26.23 29.31
N GLN A 59 -10.46 -25.66 28.29
CA GLN A 59 -10.05 -24.39 27.68
C GLN A 59 -10.14 -23.22 28.67
N ASP A 60 -11.22 -23.15 29.45
CA ASP A 60 -11.41 -22.15 30.51
C ASP A 60 -10.36 -22.28 31.63
N GLN A 61 -10.11 -23.50 32.13
CA GLN A 61 -9.11 -23.77 33.17
C GLN A 61 -7.67 -23.46 32.73
N LYS A 62 -7.37 -23.60 31.44
CA LYS A 62 -6.08 -23.22 30.85
C LYS A 62 -5.94 -21.71 30.63
N GLY A 63 -6.93 -20.92 31.04
CA GLY A 63 -6.94 -19.47 30.85
C GLY A 63 -6.98 -19.07 29.38
N VAL A 64 -7.50 -19.92 28.50
CA VAL A 64 -7.69 -19.61 27.07
C VAL A 64 -9.04 -18.91 26.95
N PRO A 65 -9.09 -17.57 26.88
CA PRO A 65 -10.34 -16.85 26.91
C PRO A 65 -11.11 -17.14 25.62
N LEU A 66 -12.40 -17.41 25.73
CA LEU A 66 -13.22 -17.58 24.54
C LEU A 66 -13.53 -16.20 23.94
N PRO A 67 -13.27 -15.98 22.64
CA PRO A 67 -13.57 -14.71 22.01
C PRO A 67 -15.08 -14.41 22.11
N ASP A 68 -15.42 -13.23 22.64
CA ASP A 68 -16.79 -12.85 23.00
C ASP A 68 -17.66 -12.50 21.78
N THR A 69 -17.03 -12.29 20.62
CA THR A 69 -17.69 -11.67 19.48
C THR A 69 -18.32 -12.69 18.53
N ASP A 70 -19.64 -12.63 18.40
CA ASP A 70 -20.39 -13.22 17.28
C ASP A 70 -20.34 -12.33 16.02
N SER A 71 -19.45 -11.34 15.97
CA SER A 71 -19.34 -10.45 14.81
C SER A 71 -18.82 -11.18 13.58
N THR A 72 -19.29 -10.72 12.43
CA THR A 72 -18.71 -11.12 11.15
C THR A 72 -17.39 -10.38 10.91
N LEU A 73 -16.54 -10.94 10.06
CA LEU A 73 -15.31 -10.26 9.64
C LEU A 73 -15.64 -8.91 8.98
N GLY A 74 -16.75 -8.81 8.25
CA GLY A 74 -17.18 -7.56 7.61
C GLY A 74 -17.51 -6.45 8.62
N GLU A 75 -18.29 -6.77 9.65
CA GLU A 75 -18.61 -5.86 10.75
C GLU A 75 -17.34 -5.42 11.49
N TYR A 76 -16.45 -6.38 11.78
CA TYR A 76 -15.19 -6.07 12.44
C TYR A 76 -14.29 -5.17 11.59
N LEU A 77 -14.19 -5.41 10.27
CA LEU A 77 -13.40 -4.57 9.38
C LEU A 77 -13.94 -3.14 9.29
N ALA A 78 -15.26 -2.96 9.36
CA ALA A 78 -15.87 -1.62 9.41
C ALA A 78 -15.49 -0.88 10.70
N TYR A 79 -15.62 -1.55 11.85
CA TYR A 79 -15.16 -1.03 13.15
C TYR A 79 -13.68 -0.67 13.13
N TRP A 80 -12.82 -1.59 12.68
CA TRP A 80 -11.38 -1.38 12.61
C TRP A 80 -11.00 -0.20 11.70
N LEU A 81 -11.68 -0.02 10.58
CA LEU A 81 -11.45 1.14 9.71
C LEU A 81 -11.83 2.46 10.40
N ALA A 82 -12.96 2.50 11.10
CA ALA A 82 -13.49 3.70 11.73
C ALA A 82 -12.70 4.11 12.99
N GLU A 83 -12.41 3.16 13.88
CA GLU A 83 -11.88 3.45 15.22
C GLU A 83 -10.35 3.36 15.31
N GLU A 84 -9.70 2.57 14.46
CA GLU A 84 -8.25 2.41 14.49
C GLU A 84 -7.58 3.06 13.28
N VAL A 85 -8.04 2.77 12.06
CA VAL A 85 -7.31 3.22 10.86
C VAL A 85 -7.54 4.71 10.60
N ALA A 86 -8.79 5.20 10.64
CA ALA A 86 -9.10 6.59 10.33
C ALA A 86 -8.44 7.59 11.31
N PRO A 87 -8.44 7.37 12.65
CA PRO A 87 -7.83 8.32 13.60
C PRO A 87 -6.30 8.25 13.59
N ASN A 88 -5.72 7.04 13.43
CA ASN A 88 -4.29 6.82 13.63
C ASN A 88 -3.46 6.75 12.32
N ARG A 89 -4.08 6.88 11.14
CA ARG A 89 -3.39 6.82 9.85
C ARG A 89 -3.69 8.03 8.98
N ARG A 90 -2.72 8.38 8.13
CA ARG A 90 -2.88 9.44 7.13
C ARG A 90 -4.05 9.11 6.18
N PRO A 91 -4.80 10.11 5.70
CA PRO A 91 -5.97 9.90 4.84
C PRO A 91 -5.72 9.02 3.61
N LYS A 92 -4.55 9.14 2.97
CA LYS A 92 -4.21 8.31 1.80
C LYS A 92 -4.03 6.82 2.15
N THR A 93 -3.49 6.53 3.33
CA THR A 93 -3.34 5.17 3.83
C THR A 93 -4.71 4.57 4.13
N TYR A 94 -5.59 5.32 4.81
CA TYR A 94 -6.98 4.93 5.05
C TYR A 94 -7.69 4.59 3.74
N GLN A 95 -7.59 5.48 2.74
CA GLN A 95 -8.21 5.28 1.42
C GLN A 95 -7.78 3.97 0.75
N GLY A 96 -6.50 3.57 0.91
CA GLY A 96 -6.00 2.29 0.41
C GLY A 96 -6.56 1.09 1.18
N TYR A 97 -6.68 1.20 2.50
CA TYR A 97 -7.21 0.14 3.35
C TYR A 97 -8.71 -0.05 3.11
N GLU A 98 -9.48 1.04 3.10
CA GLU A 98 -10.92 1.05 2.80
C GLU A 98 -11.20 0.40 1.45
N SER A 99 -10.47 0.80 0.40
CA SER A 99 -10.65 0.22 -0.93
C SER A 99 -10.40 -1.28 -0.94
N VAL A 100 -9.38 -1.77 -0.23
CA VAL A 100 -9.09 -3.21 -0.13
C VAL A 100 -10.19 -3.94 0.65
N VAL A 101 -10.65 -3.36 1.76
CA VAL A 101 -11.72 -3.92 2.57
C VAL A 101 -13.01 -4.04 1.77
N ARG A 102 -13.47 -2.94 1.17
CA ARG A 102 -14.74 -2.87 0.44
C ARG A 102 -14.75 -3.72 -0.83
N VAL A 103 -13.68 -3.70 -1.63
CA VAL A 103 -13.66 -4.36 -2.95
C VAL A 103 -13.28 -5.84 -2.86
N HIS A 104 -12.46 -6.22 -1.87
CA HIS A 104 -11.89 -7.57 -1.80
C HIS A 104 -12.30 -8.33 -0.54
N LEU A 105 -12.01 -7.79 0.65
CA LEU A 105 -12.17 -8.55 1.89
C LEU A 105 -13.64 -8.79 2.25
N VAL A 106 -14.49 -7.77 2.17
CA VAL A 106 -15.91 -7.90 2.51
C VAL A 106 -16.63 -8.84 1.54
N PRO A 107 -16.52 -8.69 0.20
CA PRO A 107 -17.15 -9.63 -0.73
C PRO A 107 -16.58 -11.06 -0.65
N GLY A 108 -15.32 -11.18 -0.23
CA GLY A 108 -14.60 -12.44 -0.22
C GLY A 108 -14.77 -13.28 1.04
N LEU A 109 -14.60 -12.64 2.20
CA LEU A 109 -14.52 -13.27 3.51
C LEU A 109 -15.44 -12.58 4.55
N GLY A 110 -16.07 -11.46 4.21
CA GLY A 110 -16.79 -10.61 5.15
C GLY A 110 -17.94 -11.32 5.88
N GLY A 111 -18.64 -12.24 5.23
CA GLY A 111 -19.73 -13.00 5.84
C GLY A 111 -19.30 -14.09 6.83
N LYS A 112 -18.00 -14.40 6.94
CA LYS A 112 -17.49 -15.38 7.91
C LYS A 112 -17.48 -14.77 9.31
N LYS A 113 -17.82 -15.56 10.33
CA LYS A 113 -17.62 -15.17 11.72
C LYS A 113 -16.14 -15.02 12.00
N LEU A 114 -15.77 -13.95 12.70
CA LEU A 114 -14.37 -13.61 12.96
C LEU A 114 -13.62 -14.76 13.65
N ARG A 115 -14.26 -15.39 14.65
CA ARG A 115 -13.72 -16.53 15.41
C ARG A 115 -13.57 -17.83 14.60
N ASP A 116 -14.36 -18.00 13.55
CA ASP A 116 -14.43 -19.25 12.77
C ASP A 116 -13.53 -19.21 11.53
N LEU A 117 -12.90 -18.07 11.25
CA LEU A 117 -12.02 -17.90 10.09
C LEU A 117 -10.77 -18.77 10.22
N ARG A 118 -10.56 -19.71 9.29
CA ARG A 118 -9.39 -20.60 9.28
C ARG A 118 -8.36 -20.19 8.23
N ALA A 119 -7.10 -20.54 8.49
CA ALA A 119 -5.99 -20.28 7.56
C ALA A 119 -6.19 -20.96 6.19
N GLN A 120 -6.82 -22.14 6.16
CA GLN A 120 -7.17 -22.83 4.91
C GLN A 120 -8.14 -22.00 4.06
N GLU A 121 -9.16 -21.39 4.68
CA GLU A 121 -10.14 -20.58 3.96
C GLU A 121 -9.50 -19.32 3.38
N VAL A 122 -8.63 -18.66 4.15
CA VAL A 122 -7.84 -17.51 3.67
C VAL A 122 -6.95 -17.91 2.49
N ARG A 123 -6.30 -19.07 2.55
CA ARG A 123 -5.43 -19.58 1.47
C ARG A 123 -6.20 -19.88 0.19
N VAL A 124 -7.28 -20.64 0.29
CA VAL A 124 -8.14 -20.99 -0.85
C VAL A 124 -8.72 -19.72 -1.48
N TRP A 125 -9.18 -18.80 -0.64
CA TRP A 125 -9.69 -17.52 -1.10
C TRP A 125 -8.64 -16.67 -1.84
N LEU A 126 -7.42 -16.52 -1.28
CA LEU A 126 -6.35 -15.77 -1.94
C LEU A 126 -5.92 -16.40 -3.27
N ASN A 127 -5.88 -17.74 -3.36
CA ASN A 127 -5.60 -18.44 -4.61
C ASN A 127 -6.66 -18.14 -5.67
N ARG A 128 -7.94 -18.13 -5.28
CA ARG A 128 -9.04 -17.72 -6.18
C ARG A 128 -8.88 -16.27 -6.63
N VAL A 129 -8.62 -15.35 -5.71
CA VAL A 129 -8.42 -13.91 -6.02
C VAL A 129 -7.26 -13.69 -7.00
N ARG A 130 -6.20 -14.52 -6.91
CA ARG A 130 -5.07 -14.48 -7.82
C ARG A 130 -5.43 -14.93 -9.24
N GLU A 131 -6.23 -15.99 -9.37
CA GLU A 131 -6.54 -16.59 -10.68
C GLU A 131 -7.81 -16.00 -11.33
N GLU A 132 -8.64 -15.29 -10.57
CA GLU A 132 -9.90 -14.72 -11.05
C GLU A 132 -9.66 -13.57 -12.06
N CYS A 133 -10.25 -13.73 -13.25
CA CYS A 133 -10.27 -12.69 -14.26
C CYS A 133 -11.17 -11.53 -13.81
N GLN A 134 -10.60 -10.34 -13.67
CA GLN A 134 -11.31 -9.14 -13.23
C GLN A 134 -12.38 -8.71 -14.24
N CYS A 135 -12.13 -8.91 -15.53
CA CYS A 135 -13.12 -8.62 -16.56
C CYS A 135 -14.36 -9.51 -16.44
N CYS A 136 -14.18 -10.82 -16.23
CA CYS A 136 -15.28 -11.76 -16.06
C CYS A 136 -16.05 -11.49 -14.77
N LYS A 137 -15.31 -11.26 -13.67
CA LYS A 137 -15.87 -10.94 -12.35
C LYS A 137 -16.82 -9.74 -12.39
N HIS A 138 -16.43 -8.68 -13.07
CA HIS A 138 -17.19 -7.43 -13.11
C HIS A 138 -18.11 -7.30 -14.33
N GLY A 139 -18.05 -8.24 -15.28
CA GLY A 139 -18.86 -8.17 -16.49
C GLY A 139 -18.49 -7.05 -17.46
N TRP A 140 -17.33 -6.41 -17.31
CA TRP A 140 -16.89 -5.25 -18.11
C TRP A 140 -16.91 -5.47 -19.62
N ASP A 141 -16.82 -6.73 -20.07
CA ASP A 141 -16.79 -7.03 -21.50
C ASP A 141 -18.15 -6.82 -22.17
N LYS A 142 -19.25 -6.91 -21.43
CA LYS A 142 -20.62 -6.71 -21.96
C LYS A 142 -20.86 -5.27 -22.40
N GLU A 143 -20.17 -4.33 -21.76
CA GLU A 143 -20.29 -2.89 -22.02
C GLU A 143 -19.31 -2.41 -23.09
N ARG A 144 -18.47 -3.29 -23.65
CA ARG A 144 -17.51 -2.92 -24.69
C ARG A 144 -18.19 -2.86 -26.04
N GLU A 145 -17.84 -1.83 -26.81
CA GLU A 145 -18.21 -1.70 -28.22
C GLU A 145 -17.78 -2.95 -29.04
N LYS A 146 -16.62 -3.53 -28.72
CA LYS A 146 -16.13 -4.79 -29.29
C LYS A 146 -15.78 -5.77 -28.16
N PRO A 147 -16.69 -6.70 -27.82
CA PRO A 147 -16.44 -7.71 -26.80
C PRO A 147 -15.29 -8.65 -27.17
N GLN A 148 -14.45 -9.01 -26.20
CA GLN A 148 -13.22 -9.79 -26.43
C GLN A 148 -12.87 -10.73 -25.26
N CYS A 149 -13.78 -10.86 -24.29
CA CYS A 149 -13.61 -11.63 -23.06
C CYS A 149 -14.85 -12.51 -22.77
N CYS A 150 -15.50 -12.32 -21.62
CA CYS A 150 -16.58 -13.17 -21.12
C CYS A 150 -17.82 -13.16 -22.01
N ALA A 151 -18.08 -12.09 -22.76
CA ALA A 151 -19.24 -12.03 -23.65
C ALA A 151 -19.05 -12.86 -24.92
N VAL A 152 -17.80 -13.12 -25.33
CA VAL A 152 -17.45 -14.02 -26.46
C VAL A 152 -16.96 -15.39 -25.99
N ARG A 153 -17.21 -15.75 -24.72
CA ARG A 153 -16.81 -17.04 -24.10
C ARG A 153 -15.30 -17.35 -24.15
N ARG A 154 -14.44 -16.32 -24.28
CA ARG A 154 -12.98 -16.47 -24.25
C ARG A 154 -12.41 -15.59 -23.15
N CYS A 155 -11.78 -16.14 -22.11
CA CYS A 155 -11.27 -15.31 -21.01
C CYS A 155 -10.06 -14.48 -21.44
N CYS A 156 -10.03 -13.18 -21.11
CA CYS A 156 -8.85 -12.32 -21.33
C CYS A 156 -7.76 -12.49 -20.26
N GLU A 157 -7.99 -13.36 -19.27
CA GLU A 157 -7.07 -13.67 -18.17
C GLU A 157 -6.50 -12.45 -17.45
N ARG A 158 -7.24 -11.34 -17.45
CA ARG A 158 -6.84 -10.10 -16.77
C ARG A 158 -6.98 -10.29 -15.26
N LYS A 159 -5.96 -10.87 -14.65
CA LYS A 159 -5.83 -11.17 -13.22
C LYS A 159 -5.30 -9.97 -12.43
N LEU A 160 -5.44 -10.01 -11.11
CA LEU A 160 -4.80 -9.03 -10.23
C LEU A 160 -3.28 -9.19 -10.25
N SER A 161 -2.55 -8.08 -10.13
CA SER A 161 -1.10 -8.14 -9.95
C SER A 161 -0.74 -8.83 -8.63
N ALA A 162 0.40 -9.53 -8.60
CA ALA A 162 0.92 -10.14 -7.38
C ALA A 162 1.05 -9.13 -6.21
N ARG A 163 1.41 -7.88 -6.54
CA ARG A 163 1.48 -6.77 -5.58
C ARG A 163 0.13 -6.45 -4.95
N MET A 164 -0.95 -6.46 -5.74
CA MET A 164 -2.30 -6.23 -5.21
C MET A 164 -2.74 -7.37 -4.30
N VAL A 165 -2.50 -8.63 -4.69
CA VAL A 165 -2.80 -9.81 -3.85
C VAL A 165 -2.04 -9.72 -2.51
N GLN A 166 -0.77 -9.33 -2.54
CA GLN A 166 0.03 -9.08 -1.34
C GLN A 166 -0.55 -7.94 -0.49
N SER A 167 -1.01 -6.85 -1.12
CA SER A 167 -1.66 -5.74 -0.40
C SER A 167 -2.94 -6.18 0.29
N ILE A 168 -3.77 -6.98 -0.38
CA ILE A 168 -5.00 -7.56 0.17
C ILE A 168 -4.68 -8.41 1.40
N HIS A 169 -3.69 -9.30 1.29
CA HIS A 169 -3.25 -10.14 2.40
C HIS A 169 -2.66 -9.32 3.56
N ALA A 170 -1.90 -8.28 3.28
CA ALA A 170 -1.31 -7.39 4.29
C ALA A 170 -2.38 -6.63 5.08
N VAL A 171 -3.42 -6.11 4.42
CA VAL A 171 -4.55 -5.43 5.10
C VAL A 171 -5.29 -6.40 6.01
N LEU A 172 -5.63 -7.61 5.52
CA LEU A 172 -6.26 -8.63 6.36
C LEU A 172 -5.38 -9.00 7.56
N ARG A 173 -4.08 -9.21 7.33
CA ARG A 173 -3.14 -9.52 8.40
C ARG A 173 -3.09 -8.42 9.45
N ASN A 174 -3.08 -7.14 9.04
CA ASN A 174 -3.08 -6.02 9.98
C ASN A 174 -4.38 -5.93 10.78
N ALA A 175 -5.53 -6.14 10.13
CA ALA A 175 -6.82 -6.14 10.81
C ALA A 175 -6.92 -7.27 11.84
N LEU A 176 -6.55 -8.50 11.47
CA LEU A 176 -6.57 -9.63 12.41
C LEU A 176 -5.52 -9.50 13.52
N GLU A 177 -4.43 -8.76 13.29
CA GLU A 177 -3.48 -8.45 14.35
C GLU A 177 -4.08 -7.51 15.38
N HIS A 178 -4.85 -6.52 14.92
CA HIS A 178 -5.61 -5.64 15.81
C HIS A 178 -6.63 -6.44 16.62
N ALA A 179 -7.36 -7.35 15.97
CA ALA A 179 -8.35 -8.19 16.63
C ALA A 179 -7.75 -9.08 17.74
N VAL A 180 -6.50 -9.52 17.57
CA VAL A 180 -5.78 -10.25 18.62
C VAL A 180 -5.44 -9.33 19.80
N ARG A 181 -5.02 -8.08 19.55
CA ARG A 181 -4.70 -7.12 20.61
C ARG A 181 -5.92 -6.67 21.41
N GLU A 182 -7.08 -6.64 20.76
CA GLU A 182 -8.38 -6.41 21.41
C GLU A 182 -9.00 -7.69 21.96
N GLU A 183 -8.25 -8.80 21.91
CA GLU A 183 -8.65 -10.11 22.46
C GLU A 183 -9.95 -10.69 21.84
N LEU A 184 -10.36 -10.18 20.67
CA LEU A 184 -11.52 -10.67 19.92
C LEU A 184 -11.26 -12.01 19.23
N ILE A 185 -9.99 -12.38 19.05
CA ILE A 185 -9.54 -13.69 18.56
C ILE A 185 -8.21 -14.07 19.19
N MET A 186 -7.98 -15.37 19.36
CA MET A 186 -6.75 -15.88 19.99
C MET A 186 -5.51 -15.82 19.09
N ARG A 187 -5.69 -15.81 17.76
CA ARG A 187 -4.56 -15.82 16.83
C ARG A 187 -4.90 -15.21 15.49
N ASN A 188 -3.88 -14.64 14.86
CA ASN A 188 -3.97 -14.10 13.51
C ASN A 188 -3.76 -15.22 12.47
N VAL A 189 -4.85 -15.77 11.93
CA VAL A 189 -4.78 -16.85 10.93
C VAL A 189 -4.18 -16.41 9.59
N ALA A 190 -4.18 -15.11 9.27
CA ALA A 190 -3.58 -14.62 8.03
C ALA A 190 -2.04 -14.68 8.07
N LYS A 191 -1.39 -14.65 9.25
CA LYS A 191 0.06 -14.88 9.37
C LYS A 191 0.49 -16.28 8.92
N LEU A 192 -0.43 -17.26 8.96
CA LEU A 192 -0.16 -18.66 8.58
C LEU A 192 -0.25 -18.89 7.06
N VAL A 193 -0.63 -17.87 6.30
CA VAL A 193 -0.77 -17.95 4.84
C VAL A 193 0.37 -17.18 4.19
N LYS A 194 1.11 -17.85 3.30
CA LYS A 194 2.17 -17.24 2.51
C LYS A 194 1.59 -16.68 1.21
N THR A 195 2.05 -15.51 0.80
CA THR A 195 1.78 -14.93 -0.52
C THR A 195 3.09 -14.86 -1.31
N PRO A 196 3.08 -15.12 -2.63
CA PRO A 196 4.29 -15.03 -3.43
C PRO A 196 4.81 -13.60 -3.44
N ALA A 197 6.13 -13.45 -3.32
CA ALA A 197 6.76 -12.14 -3.46
C ALA A 197 6.64 -11.67 -4.92
N PRO A 198 6.23 -10.43 -5.18
CA PRO A 198 6.29 -9.88 -6.53
C PRO A 198 7.74 -9.86 -7.00
N SER A 199 8.02 -10.44 -8.18
CA SER A 199 9.32 -10.27 -8.83
C SER A 199 9.35 -8.90 -9.52
N TYR A 200 10.37 -8.13 -9.22
CA TYR A 200 10.66 -6.88 -9.94
C TYR A 200 11.72 -7.19 -10.98
N ARG A 201 11.44 -6.92 -12.26
CA ARG A 201 12.51 -6.87 -13.26
C ARG A 201 13.30 -5.58 -12.99
N THR A 202 14.56 -5.72 -12.59
CA THR A 202 15.53 -4.62 -12.52
C THR A 202 15.85 -4.15 -13.95
N GLY A 203 16.03 -2.84 -14.17
CA GLY A 203 16.48 -2.29 -15.47
C GLY A 203 15.50 -1.40 -16.28
N LYS A 204 14.59 -0.63 -15.64
CA LYS A 204 13.68 0.29 -16.36
C LYS A 204 14.15 1.75 -16.46
N GLY A 205 15.45 2.00 -16.28
CA GLY A 205 16.03 3.34 -16.42
C GLY A 205 16.32 3.69 -17.88
N LEU A 206 16.37 4.99 -18.20
CA LEU A 206 16.92 5.46 -19.47
C LEU A 206 18.45 5.35 -19.46
N SER A 207 19.03 5.01 -20.60
CA SER A 207 20.46 5.24 -20.85
C SER A 207 20.79 6.75 -20.85
N PRO A 208 22.06 7.14 -20.66
CA PRO A 208 22.47 8.54 -20.79
C PRO A 208 22.09 9.18 -22.14
N ALA A 209 22.16 8.43 -23.24
CA ALA A 209 21.78 8.90 -24.56
C ALA A 209 20.28 9.18 -24.67
N GLN A 210 19.45 8.26 -24.18
CA GLN A 210 18.00 8.45 -24.16
C GLN A 210 17.58 9.58 -23.21
N ALA A 211 18.24 9.70 -22.05
CA ALA A 211 18.03 10.79 -21.10
C ALA A 211 18.29 12.17 -21.75
N LYS A 212 19.42 12.31 -22.47
CA LYS A 212 19.73 13.53 -23.25
C LYS A 212 18.68 13.80 -24.33
N LEU A 213 18.24 12.78 -25.05
CA LEU A 213 17.22 12.90 -26.10
C LEU A 213 15.88 13.38 -25.53
N VAL A 214 15.46 12.83 -24.39
CA VAL A 214 14.24 13.25 -23.67
C VAL A 214 14.31 14.74 -23.31
N LEU A 215 15.44 15.20 -22.74
CA LEU A 215 15.61 16.61 -22.41
C LEU A 215 15.61 17.51 -23.64
N LYS A 216 16.19 17.05 -24.76
CA LYS A 216 16.20 17.78 -26.03
C LYS A 216 14.79 17.96 -26.59
N GLU A 217 14.00 16.89 -26.67
CA GLU A 217 12.62 16.93 -27.17
C GLU A 217 11.68 17.78 -26.31
N LEU A 218 11.97 17.86 -25.00
CA LEU A 218 11.15 18.60 -24.05
C LEU A 218 11.53 20.08 -23.92
N ARG A 219 12.53 20.57 -24.66
CA ARG A 219 13.07 21.93 -24.51
C ARG A 219 11.98 23.01 -24.57
N ASP A 220 11.06 22.88 -25.53
CA ASP A 220 9.97 23.84 -25.76
C ASP A 220 8.67 23.44 -25.05
N HIS A 221 8.69 22.35 -24.27
CA HIS A 221 7.53 21.90 -23.53
C HIS A 221 7.28 22.83 -22.32
N ARG A 222 6.02 23.21 -22.08
CA ARG A 222 5.60 24.07 -20.94
C ARG A 222 6.23 23.64 -19.61
N LEU A 223 6.22 22.34 -19.35
CA LEU A 223 6.75 21.71 -18.13
C LEU A 223 8.22 21.23 -18.26
N HIS A 224 9.03 21.80 -19.16
CA HIS A 224 10.43 21.40 -19.37
C HIS A 224 11.23 21.30 -18.05
N ALA A 225 11.17 22.35 -17.23
CA ALA A 225 11.88 22.39 -15.94
C ALA A 225 11.43 21.27 -14.98
N LEU A 226 10.15 20.90 -14.99
CA LEU A 226 9.65 19.77 -14.19
C LEU A 226 10.31 18.46 -14.59
N TYR A 227 10.46 18.22 -15.90
CA TYR A 227 11.13 17.02 -16.40
C TYR A 227 12.63 17.03 -16.13
N VAL A 228 13.28 18.19 -16.22
CA VAL A 228 14.69 18.38 -15.82
C VAL A 228 14.87 17.99 -14.34
N LEU A 229 14.05 18.53 -13.44
CA LEU A 229 14.11 18.18 -12.02
C LEU A 229 13.79 16.70 -11.75
N ALA A 230 12.83 16.12 -12.47
CA ALA A 230 12.48 14.70 -12.35
C ALA A 230 13.64 13.77 -12.75
N LEU A 231 14.36 14.11 -13.81
CA LEU A 231 15.44 13.30 -14.38
C LEU A 231 16.78 13.52 -13.67
N LEU A 232 17.09 14.76 -13.27
CA LEU A 232 18.40 15.10 -12.69
C LEU A 232 18.44 14.95 -11.17
N LEU A 233 17.32 15.23 -10.48
CA LEU A 233 17.25 15.19 -9.00
C LEU A 233 16.38 14.03 -8.49
N GLY A 234 15.77 13.28 -9.41
CA GLY A 234 14.94 12.14 -9.09
C GLY A 234 13.71 12.48 -8.24
N MET A 235 13.24 13.73 -8.23
CA MET A 235 12.14 14.17 -7.34
C MET A 235 10.86 13.37 -7.58
N ARG A 236 10.09 13.08 -6.51
CA ARG A 236 8.81 12.39 -6.68
C ARG A 236 7.81 13.30 -7.37
N ARG A 237 6.89 12.72 -8.14
CA ARG A 237 5.78 13.47 -8.78
C ARG A 237 5.07 14.43 -7.82
N GLY A 238 4.71 13.97 -6.63
CA GLY A 238 4.03 14.82 -5.65
C GLY A 238 4.92 15.93 -5.09
N GLU A 239 6.23 15.71 -4.95
CA GLU A 239 7.19 16.75 -4.54
C GLU A 239 7.31 17.83 -5.63
N LEU A 240 7.42 17.42 -6.90
CA LEU A 240 7.45 18.34 -8.04
C LEU A 240 6.18 19.18 -8.11
N LEU A 241 5.01 18.55 -8.09
CA LEU A 241 3.73 19.24 -8.18
C LEU A 241 3.38 20.05 -6.92
N GLY A 242 4.05 19.77 -5.80
CA GLY A 242 3.91 20.52 -4.55
C GLY A 242 4.97 21.60 -4.36
N LEU A 243 5.95 21.71 -5.24
CA LEU A 243 7.09 22.62 -5.10
C LEU A 243 6.62 24.08 -5.16
N ARG A 244 7.11 24.91 -4.24
CA ARG A 244 6.84 26.34 -4.15
C ARG A 244 8.07 27.17 -4.44
N TRP A 245 7.87 28.35 -5.02
CA TRP A 245 8.97 29.29 -5.29
C TRP A 245 9.70 29.73 -4.02
N SER A 246 9.00 29.82 -2.88
CA SER A 246 9.60 30.11 -1.57
C SER A 246 10.62 29.05 -1.10
N ALA A 247 10.65 27.89 -1.75
CA ALA A 247 11.58 26.80 -1.43
C ALA A 247 12.69 26.66 -2.48
N VAL A 248 12.80 27.59 -3.43
CA VAL A 248 13.80 27.60 -4.50
C VAL A 248 14.60 28.89 -4.40
N ASP A 249 15.91 28.75 -4.16
CA ASP A 249 16.86 29.86 -4.21
C ASP A 249 17.66 29.73 -5.52
N LEU A 250 17.30 30.54 -6.51
CA LEU A 250 17.95 30.52 -7.83
C LEU A 250 19.34 31.17 -7.82
N GLU A 251 19.62 32.04 -6.86
CA GLU A 251 20.91 32.73 -6.74
C GLU A 251 21.95 31.81 -6.09
N ARG A 252 21.56 31.15 -5.00
CA ARG A 252 22.39 30.11 -4.37
C ARG A 252 22.37 28.79 -5.14
N GLY A 253 21.43 28.63 -6.08
CA GLY A 253 21.24 27.39 -6.81
C GLY A 253 20.87 26.22 -5.89
N THR A 254 19.90 26.41 -5.00
CA THR A 254 19.45 25.38 -4.06
C THR A 254 17.93 25.25 -4.04
N LEU A 255 17.44 24.05 -3.71
CA LEU A 255 16.02 23.75 -3.58
C LEU A 255 15.76 22.92 -2.34
N THR A 256 14.78 23.32 -1.55
CA THR A 256 14.37 22.60 -0.36
C THR A 256 13.03 21.89 -0.60
N VAL A 257 12.99 20.57 -0.41
CA VAL A 257 11.77 19.79 -0.61
C VAL A 257 10.92 19.82 0.67
N LEU A 258 9.92 20.70 0.71
CA LEU A 258 9.09 20.94 1.91
C LEU A 258 7.66 20.43 1.83
N THR A 259 7.15 20.16 0.63
CA THR A 259 5.72 19.92 0.39
C THR A 259 5.51 18.83 -0.65
N ASN A 260 4.37 18.17 -0.58
CA ASN A 260 3.98 17.12 -1.50
C ASN A 260 2.49 17.27 -1.86
N LEU A 261 2.17 17.30 -3.15
CA LEU A 261 0.79 17.34 -3.62
C LEU A 261 0.18 15.93 -3.65
N GLN A 262 -0.91 15.72 -2.92
CA GLN A 262 -1.61 14.44 -2.83
C GLN A 262 -3.11 14.59 -3.10
N ARG A 263 -3.70 13.58 -3.71
CA ARG A 263 -5.16 13.46 -3.88
C ARG A 263 -5.75 12.71 -2.69
N VAL A 264 -6.51 13.41 -1.86
CA VAL A 264 -7.15 12.93 -0.64
C VAL A 264 -8.64 13.27 -0.71
N GLY A 265 -9.52 12.27 -0.56
CA GLY A 265 -10.97 12.52 -0.58
C GLY A 265 -11.53 13.11 -1.87
N GLY A 266 -10.82 12.97 -3.00
CA GLY A 266 -11.23 13.59 -4.28
C GLY A 266 -10.66 14.98 -4.52
N GLU A 267 -9.92 15.55 -3.56
CA GLU A 267 -9.33 16.88 -3.66
C GLU A 267 -7.81 16.83 -3.68
N LEU A 268 -7.19 17.82 -4.33
CA LEU A 268 -5.74 18.02 -4.30
C LEU A 268 -5.37 18.84 -3.06
N ARG A 269 -4.50 18.28 -2.22
CA ARG A 269 -4.02 18.94 -1.01
C ARG A 269 -2.50 18.93 -0.97
N LEU A 270 -1.91 20.06 -0.60
CA LEU A 270 -0.50 20.14 -0.24
C LEU A 270 -0.35 19.59 1.17
N VAL A 271 0.51 18.59 1.33
CA VAL A 271 0.82 17.98 2.62
C VAL A 271 2.30 18.11 2.91
N LEU A 272 2.65 18.32 4.17
CA LEU A 272 4.03 18.25 4.62
C LEU A 272 4.53 16.79 4.59
N PRO A 273 5.83 16.56 4.34
CA PRO A 273 6.42 15.24 4.36
C PRO A 273 6.16 14.49 5.68
N LYS A 274 6.14 13.15 5.60
CA LYS A 274 5.81 12.28 6.75
C LYS A 274 6.84 12.36 7.88
N THR A 275 8.07 12.77 7.61
CA THR A 275 9.19 12.78 8.57
C THR A 275 10.07 14.00 8.32
N ARG A 276 10.69 14.56 9.37
CA ARG A 276 11.70 15.62 9.24
C ARG A 276 12.86 15.22 8.32
N SER A 277 13.21 13.93 8.29
CA SER A 277 14.23 13.38 7.37
C SER A 277 13.88 13.44 5.88
N SER A 278 12.64 13.77 5.54
CA SER A 278 12.22 13.96 4.14
C SER A 278 12.45 15.39 3.64
N GLU A 279 12.65 16.34 4.57
CA GLU A 279 13.10 17.70 4.25
C GLU A 279 14.58 17.63 3.88
N ARG A 280 14.89 18.11 2.69
CA ARG A 280 16.24 18.08 2.16
C ARG A 280 16.49 19.27 1.28
N THR A 281 17.69 19.81 1.35
CA THR A 281 18.18 20.82 0.42
C THR A 281 19.04 20.14 -0.62
N ILE A 282 18.70 20.37 -1.90
CA ILE A 282 19.36 19.78 -3.05
C ILE A 282 20.02 20.91 -3.85
N PRO A 283 21.33 20.80 -4.17
CA PRO A 283 21.98 21.71 -5.11
C PRO A 283 21.34 21.61 -6.52
N LEU A 284 21.19 22.74 -7.20
CA LEU A 284 20.56 22.88 -8.52
C LEU A 284 21.52 23.27 -9.67
N PRO A 285 22.79 22.85 -9.72
CA PRO A 285 23.74 23.45 -10.67
C PRO A 285 23.30 23.33 -12.14
N LEU A 286 22.58 22.26 -12.50
CA LEU A 286 22.13 22.00 -13.87
C LEU A 286 20.67 22.40 -14.16
N ALA A 287 19.92 22.87 -13.16
CA ALA A 287 18.48 23.12 -13.27
C ALA A 287 18.09 24.60 -13.18
N VAL A 288 18.98 25.49 -12.73
CA VAL A 288 18.69 26.93 -12.56
C VAL A 288 18.22 27.57 -13.87
N SER A 289 18.90 27.31 -14.99
CA SER A 289 18.52 27.88 -16.29
C SER A 289 17.12 27.45 -16.73
N ALA A 290 16.79 26.17 -16.56
CA ALA A 290 15.46 25.64 -16.86
C ALA A 290 14.39 26.28 -15.97
N LEU A 291 14.69 26.47 -14.67
CA LEU A 291 13.79 27.12 -13.72
C LEU A 291 13.58 28.61 -14.01
N ARG A 292 14.63 29.36 -14.36
CA ARG A 292 14.51 30.77 -14.78
C ARG A 292 13.62 30.90 -16.03
N ALA A 293 13.87 30.07 -17.05
CA ALA A 293 13.03 30.04 -18.25
C ALA A 293 11.57 29.65 -17.94
N HIS A 294 11.35 28.81 -16.92
CA HIS A 294 10.02 28.45 -16.46
C HIS A 294 9.34 29.59 -15.69
N GLN A 295 10.07 30.32 -14.86
CA GLN A 295 9.58 31.50 -14.15
C GLN A 295 9.10 32.59 -15.12
N GLU A 296 9.87 32.86 -16.17
CA GLU A 296 9.52 33.78 -17.26
C GLU A 296 8.19 33.38 -17.92
N ARG A 297 8.08 32.12 -18.37
CA ARG A 297 6.85 31.59 -18.98
C ARG A 297 5.66 31.66 -18.03
N GLN A 298 5.87 31.36 -16.75
CA GLN A 298 4.81 31.44 -15.74
C GLN A 298 4.32 32.88 -15.54
N ALA A 299 5.22 33.87 -15.59
CA ALA A 299 4.86 35.29 -15.52
C ALA A 299 3.98 35.70 -16.71
N GLN A 300 4.30 35.21 -17.91
CA GLN A 300 3.48 35.40 -19.11
C GLN A 300 2.11 34.73 -18.99
N GLU A 301 2.04 33.48 -18.50
CA GLU A 301 0.77 32.78 -18.24
C GLU A 301 -0.08 33.51 -17.19
N ARG A 302 0.55 34.04 -16.14
CA ARG A 302 -0.11 34.86 -15.11
C ARG A 302 -0.71 36.14 -15.70
N ALA A 303 0.06 36.87 -16.50
CA ALA A 303 -0.41 38.07 -17.17
C ALA A 303 -1.59 37.77 -18.10
N ALA A 304 -1.51 36.67 -18.88
CA ALA A 304 -2.58 36.24 -19.77
C ALA A 304 -3.85 35.78 -19.05
N ALA A 305 -3.72 35.16 -17.86
CA ALA A 305 -4.85 34.72 -17.05
C ALA A 305 -5.57 35.88 -16.33
N GLY A 306 -4.89 36.99 -16.09
CA GLY A 306 -5.46 38.17 -15.44
C GLY A 306 -6.13 37.83 -14.10
N MET A 307 -7.40 38.19 -13.96
CA MET A 307 -8.18 37.95 -12.74
C MET A 307 -8.48 36.47 -12.45
N ALA A 308 -8.35 35.58 -13.45
CA ALA A 308 -8.55 34.15 -13.23
C ALA A 308 -7.37 33.48 -12.52
N TRP A 309 -6.23 34.17 -12.40
CA TRP A 309 -5.03 33.64 -11.76
C TRP A 309 -5.21 33.50 -10.24
N GLN A 310 -4.91 32.30 -9.72
CA GLN A 310 -4.92 32.00 -8.29
C GLN A 310 -3.51 31.95 -7.72
N GLU A 311 -3.24 32.80 -6.73
CA GLU A 311 -1.90 32.91 -6.16
C GLU A 311 -1.63 31.81 -5.12
N ASN A 312 -0.98 30.74 -5.57
CA ASN A 312 -0.61 29.59 -4.72
C ASN A 312 0.91 29.48 -4.45
N GLY A 313 1.73 30.33 -5.08
CA GLY A 313 3.19 30.30 -4.99
C GLY A 313 3.84 29.02 -5.55
N LEU A 314 3.11 28.24 -6.34
CA LEU A 314 3.59 26.98 -6.92
C LEU A 314 4.57 27.25 -8.06
N VAL A 315 5.61 26.41 -8.16
CA VAL A 315 6.52 26.41 -9.31
C VAL A 315 5.81 25.85 -10.54
N PHE A 316 5.04 24.77 -10.40
CA PHE A 316 4.35 24.12 -11.52
C PHE A 316 2.81 24.13 -11.38
N PRO A 317 2.14 25.30 -11.48
CA PRO A 317 0.69 25.36 -11.43
C PRO A 317 0.03 24.99 -12.76
N SER A 318 -1.30 24.94 -12.75
CA SER A 318 -2.12 25.05 -13.97
C SER A 318 -1.95 26.43 -14.63
N ARG A 319 -2.55 26.62 -15.81
CA ARG A 319 -2.50 27.91 -16.53
C ARG A 319 -3.20 29.05 -15.80
N ILE A 320 -3.97 28.75 -14.75
CA ILE A 320 -4.70 29.72 -13.92
C ILE A 320 -4.18 29.73 -12.47
N GLY A 321 -2.97 29.22 -12.21
CA GLY A 321 -2.35 29.27 -10.88
C GLY A 321 -2.80 28.19 -9.89
N THR A 322 -3.80 27.35 -10.23
CA THR A 322 -4.28 26.26 -9.35
C THR A 322 -3.29 25.07 -9.28
N PRO A 323 -3.38 24.22 -8.24
CA PRO A 323 -2.61 22.98 -8.18
C PRO A 323 -2.77 22.13 -9.44
N TYR A 324 -1.64 21.70 -10.02
CA TYR A 324 -1.65 20.95 -11.27
C TYR A 324 -2.08 19.50 -11.07
N GLU A 325 -3.05 19.04 -11.86
CA GLU A 325 -3.59 17.69 -11.75
C GLU A 325 -2.52 16.62 -12.07
N PRO A 326 -2.23 15.68 -11.14
CA PRO A 326 -1.25 14.61 -11.38
C PRO A 326 -1.52 13.73 -12.60
N ASP A 327 -2.78 13.57 -13.00
CA ASP A 327 -3.15 12.82 -14.21
C ASP A 327 -2.91 13.62 -15.49
N ASN A 328 -2.96 14.95 -15.45
CA ASN A 328 -2.57 15.78 -16.58
C ASN A 328 -1.07 15.69 -16.85
N LEU A 329 -0.24 15.52 -15.81
CA LEU A 329 1.19 15.26 -15.99
C LEU A 329 1.44 13.90 -16.65
N ARG A 330 0.65 12.87 -16.29
CA ARG A 330 0.70 11.59 -17.00
C ARG A 330 0.34 11.75 -18.48
N ARG A 331 -0.74 12.49 -18.76
CA ARG A 331 -1.20 12.76 -20.12
C ARG A 331 -0.21 13.58 -20.94
N SER A 332 0.56 14.48 -20.33
CA SER A 332 1.60 15.25 -21.03
C SER A 332 2.87 14.43 -21.30
N TRP A 333 3.15 13.41 -20.48
CA TRP A 333 4.26 12.49 -20.70
C TRP A 333 3.99 11.46 -21.82
N ASP A 334 2.74 11.02 -21.96
CA ASP A 334 2.34 9.96 -22.90
C ASP A 334 2.73 10.23 -24.37
N PRO A 335 2.52 11.43 -24.94
CA PRO A 335 2.95 11.75 -26.31
C PRO A 335 4.47 11.67 -26.49
N VAL A 336 5.22 12.15 -25.51
CA VAL A 336 6.70 12.23 -25.57
C VAL A 336 7.30 10.83 -25.60
N ARG A 337 6.86 9.96 -24.68
CA ARG A 337 7.36 8.58 -24.65
C ARG A 337 6.97 7.78 -25.90
N LYS A 338 5.78 8.01 -26.48
CA LYS A 338 5.36 7.35 -27.72
C LYS A 338 6.22 7.77 -28.90
N ARG A 339 6.48 9.07 -29.05
CA ARG A 339 7.33 9.61 -30.12
C ARG A 339 8.75 9.07 -30.06
N LEU A 340 9.28 8.89 -28.84
CA LEU A 340 10.62 8.40 -28.60
C LEU A 340 10.73 6.86 -28.51
N GLY A 341 9.63 6.11 -28.70
CA GLY A 341 9.64 4.65 -28.59
C GLY A 341 9.97 4.13 -27.18
N LEU A 342 9.67 4.91 -26.15
CA LEU A 342 10.05 4.66 -24.77
C LEU A 342 8.93 3.96 -23.98
N ASP A 343 9.21 2.78 -23.41
CA ASP A 343 8.30 2.07 -22.50
C ASP A 343 8.61 2.36 -21.02
N LEU A 344 8.48 3.64 -20.63
CA LEU A 344 8.58 4.05 -19.23
C LEU A 344 7.48 5.02 -18.81
N ARG A 345 7.12 4.95 -17.52
CA ARG A 345 6.19 5.87 -16.88
C ARG A 345 6.96 7.09 -16.39
N PHE A 346 6.24 8.18 -16.12
CA PHE A 346 6.83 9.37 -15.51
C PHE A 346 7.63 9.05 -14.24
N HIS A 347 7.13 8.12 -13.40
CA HIS A 347 7.81 7.73 -12.17
C HIS A 347 9.16 7.05 -12.40
N ASP A 348 9.36 6.43 -13.56
CA ASP A 348 10.58 5.72 -13.90
C ASP A 348 11.74 6.70 -14.26
N LEU A 349 11.45 8.00 -14.47
CA LEU A 349 12.48 9.05 -14.56
C LEU A 349 13.28 9.19 -13.27
N ARG A 350 12.64 8.99 -12.11
CA ARG A 350 13.33 8.93 -10.82
C ARG A 350 14.25 7.72 -10.73
N HIS A 351 13.79 6.55 -11.20
CA HIS A 351 14.63 5.36 -11.25
C HIS A 351 15.83 5.55 -12.19
N THR A 352 15.63 6.26 -13.29
CA THR A 352 16.71 6.67 -14.19
C THR A 352 17.76 7.50 -13.46
N CYS A 353 17.35 8.56 -12.76
CA CYS A 353 18.26 9.39 -11.95
C CYS A 353 19.12 8.55 -10.99
N ILE A 354 18.45 7.69 -10.21
CA ILE A 354 19.11 6.81 -9.23
C ILE A 354 20.11 5.87 -9.92
N THR A 355 19.72 5.24 -11.03
CA THR A 355 20.58 4.31 -11.77
C THR A 355 21.80 5.03 -12.32
N LEU A 356 21.61 6.18 -12.97
CA LEU A 356 22.71 6.98 -13.53
C LEU A 356 23.69 7.47 -12.46
N LEU A 357 23.20 7.89 -11.29
CA LEU A 357 24.08 8.30 -10.19
C LEU A 357 24.90 7.13 -9.66
N LEU A 358 24.30 5.94 -9.54
CA LEU A 358 25.01 4.73 -9.14
C LEU A 358 26.04 4.31 -10.21
N ASP A 359 25.71 4.38 -11.49
CA ASP A 359 26.63 4.09 -12.60
C ASP A 359 27.84 5.04 -12.61
N LEU A 360 27.67 6.27 -12.11
CA LEU A 360 28.75 7.25 -11.91
C LEU A 360 29.59 6.98 -10.65
N GLY A 361 29.29 5.94 -9.87
CA GLY A 361 29.99 5.60 -8.63
C GLY A 361 29.65 6.53 -7.45
N VAL A 362 28.50 7.21 -7.49
CA VAL A 362 28.05 8.04 -6.37
C VAL A 362 27.64 7.13 -5.21
N PRO A 363 28.18 7.34 -3.99
CA PRO A 363 27.85 6.50 -2.85
C PRO A 363 26.34 6.45 -2.56
N VAL A 364 25.83 5.27 -2.21
CA VAL A 364 24.38 5.02 -1.98
C VAL A 364 23.73 6.00 -1.03
N HIS A 365 24.42 6.35 0.07
CA HIS A 365 23.89 7.29 1.06
C HIS A 365 23.70 8.70 0.47
N VAL A 366 24.56 9.11 -0.47
CA VAL A 366 24.43 10.39 -1.20
C VAL A 366 23.27 10.32 -2.20
N VAL A 367 23.14 9.22 -2.94
CA VAL A 367 21.99 9.00 -3.85
C VAL A 367 20.67 9.03 -3.07
N GLN A 368 20.65 8.42 -1.88
CA GLN A 368 19.54 8.44 -0.94
C GLN A 368 19.18 9.85 -0.49
N GLN A 369 20.18 10.67 -0.17
CA GLN A 369 19.98 12.08 0.19
C GLN A 369 19.42 12.88 -0.98
N ILE A 370 19.96 12.75 -2.20
CA ILE A 370 19.47 13.48 -3.39
C ILE A 370 18.02 13.09 -3.70
N ALA A 371 17.77 11.79 -3.84
CA ALA A 371 16.45 11.31 -4.20
C ALA A 371 15.45 11.38 -3.02
N GLY A 372 15.91 11.38 -1.77
CA GLY A 372 15.06 11.42 -0.57
C GLY A 372 14.20 10.17 -0.39
N HIS A 373 14.75 8.96 -0.54
CA HIS A 373 14.02 7.71 -0.23
C HIS A 373 14.46 7.09 1.09
N SER A 374 13.48 6.67 1.90
CA SER A 374 13.70 5.88 3.10
C SER A 374 13.78 4.37 2.82
N ASP A 375 13.23 3.91 1.69
CA ASP A 375 13.15 2.49 1.36
C ASP A 375 14.46 2.01 0.71
N HIS A 376 15.16 1.11 1.40
CA HIS A 376 16.45 0.53 0.99
C HIS A 376 16.29 -0.51 -0.12
N GLY A 377 15.09 -1.09 -0.32
CA GLY A 377 14.89 -2.26 -1.17
C GLY A 377 15.12 -2.00 -2.67
N VAL A 378 14.78 -0.80 -3.16
CA VAL A 378 14.97 -0.42 -4.57
C VAL A 378 16.45 -0.19 -4.88
N THR A 379 17.18 0.44 -3.96
CA THR A 379 18.59 0.77 -4.17
C THR A 379 19.48 -0.46 -4.02
N MET A 380 19.18 -1.35 -3.07
CA MET A 380 19.93 -2.59 -2.87
C MET A 380 19.78 -3.58 -4.04
N GLN A 381 18.62 -3.65 -4.69
CA GLN A 381 18.43 -4.52 -5.86
C GLN A 381 19.24 -4.06 -7.09
N VAL A 382 19.49 -2.75 -7.22
CA VAL A 382 20.38 -2.20 -8.26
C VAL A 382 21.85 -2.38 -7.86
N TYR A 383 22.16 -2.23 -6.57
CA TYR A 383 23.50 -2.40 -6.00
C TYR A 383 24.11 -3.79 -6.21
N ALA A 384 23.28 -4.84 -6.23
CA ALA A 384 23.73 -6.21 -6.44
C ALA A 384 24.50 -6.40 -7.77
N HIS A 385 24.29 -5.54 -8.77
CA HIS A 385 25.00 -5.61 -10.05
C HIS A 385 26.22 -4.67 -10.13
N ALA A 386 26.22 -3.53 -9.45
CA ALA A 386 27.34 -2.56 -9.46
C ALA A 386 28.53 -2.99 -8.57
N SER A 387 28.27 -3.84 -7.57
CA SER A 387 29.21 -4.20 -6.51
C SER A 387 30.55 -4.80 -6.97
N LEU A 388 30.61 -5.54 -8.07
CA LEU A 388 31.85 -6.24 -8.46
C LEU A 388 32.87 -5.32 -9.14
N ASP A 389 32.40 -4.41 -10.01
CA ASP A 389 33.29 -3.48 -10.69
C ASP A 389 33.75 -2.34 -9.77
N GLU A 390 32.91 -1.90 -8.82
CA GLU A 390 33.34 -0.99 -7.76
C GLU A 390 34.35 -1.63 -6.82
N GLN A 391 34.16 -2.89 -6.43
CA GLN A 391 35.14 -3.61 -5.62
C GLN A 391 36.48 -3.73 -6.34
N ARG A 392 36.49 -4.08 -7.64
CA ARG A 392 37.72 -4.12 -8.45
C ARG A 392 38.41 -2.75 -8.53
N LYS A 393 37.66 -1.67 -8.79
CA LYS A 393 38.24 -0.31 -8.82
C LYS A 393 38.77 0.15 -7.47
N ALA A 394 38.06 -0.17 -6.38
CA ALA A 394 38.49 0.20 -5.03
C ALA A 394 39.76 -0.55 -4.61
N LEU A 395 39.83 -1.85 -4.90
CA LEU A 395 41.02 -2.66 -4.64
C LEU A 395 42.20 -2.24 -5.52
N GLY A 396 41.97 -1.94 -6.81
CA GLY A 396 43.03 -1.42 -7.69
C GLY A 396 43.62 -0.10 -7.19
N ARG A 397 42.78 0.85 -6.75
CA ARG A 397 43.27 2.10 -6.14
C ARG A 397 44.03 1.91 -4.84
N LEU A 398 43.72 0.85 -4.08
CA LEU A 398 44.44 0.49 -2.86
C LEU A 398 45.79 -0.14 -3.20
N GLU A 399 45.84 -1.00 -4.21
CA GLU A 399 47.06 -1.58 -4.76
C GLU A 399 48.01 -0.48 -5.27
N ASP A 400 47.51 0.47 -6.07
CA ASP A 400 48.27 1.64 -6.58
C ASP A 400 48.79 2.57 -5.47
N ARG A 401 48.23 2.50 -4.27
CA ARG A 401 48.60 3.33 -3.10
C ARG A 401 49.57 2.62 -2.16
N LEU A 402 49.65 1.30 -2.23
CA LEU A 402 50.44 0.45 -1.34
C LEU A 402 51.65 -0.19 -2.06
N ALA A 403 51.65 -0.22 -3.39
CA ALA A 403 52.82 -0.44 -4.23
C ALA A 403 53.60 0.87 -4.39
#